data_AF-A0A925ZYG9-F1
#
_entry.id   AF-A0A925ZYG9-F1
#
_cell.length_a   1.000
_cell.length_b   1.000
_cell.length_c   1.000
_cell.angle_alpha   90.00
_cell.angle_beta   90.00
_cell.angle_gamma   90.00
#
_symmetry.space_group_name_H-M   'P 1'
#
loop_
_entity.id
_entity.type
_entity.pdbx_description
1 polymer ?
#
loop_
_entity_poly.entity_id
_entity_poly.type
_entity_poly.pdbx_seq_one_letter_code
_entity_poly.pdbx_strand_id
1 'polypeptide(L)'
;MIGVGAPWILAAAALGALGTVVLHLLSVRRPPVLMLPTMRFLPDRPVRAVSRSARPSDLLLLLLRVAALMLIGIALAGVTWRGSGAQHGRVVVVQRSALENTESVRTIIGDAMRSAFAGDTATRLVVMDSVAHMLTLAETRAFKAETLSAAPSSRVANSAAGPTLSAAMLAGVRAAGALVQEHPTVDAIELIIAAPLTRSALDAATPETRAMWPGAIRLLNTQQSPVAESGFPLDSAKKPRGVVFAGEKPNDAVVSAFIARGWLSATSVDGSTAAPLISGVPVSVEWPALGVPTGWTTTLPDTIGAVVARGTALVFPFIRTARIPEALATHGRVIAWWSDGEAAAVEIPTATACTRHVGVSIPQSSDVLHGQGARALLLALSAPCGGEIDMSSLA
;
A
#
# COMPACT_ATOMS: atom_id res chain seq x y z
N MET A 1 13.63 2.83 -16.42
CA MET A 1 14.46 1.70 -15.96
C MET A 1 14.67 0.73 -17.12
N ILE A 2 15.83 0.08 -17.24
CA ILE A 2 16.10 -0.92 -18.28
C ILE A 2 15.72 -2.30 -17.73
N GLY A 3 14.82 -3.00 -18.41
CA GLY A 3 14.45 -4.38 -18.11
C GLY A 3 15.06 -5.32 -19.16
N VAL A 4 15.48 -6.52 -18.74
CA VAL A 4 16.01 -7.56 -19.62
C VAL A 4 15.24 -8.84 -19.35
N GLY A 5 14.50 -9.34 -20.36
CA GLY A 5 13.67 -10.54 -20.22
C GLY A 5 14.50 -11.82 -20.10
N ALA A 6 15.61 -11.91 -20.83
CA ALA A 6 16.50 -13.06 -20.81
C ALA A 6 17.98 -12.62 -20.66
N PRO A 7 18.45 -12.34 -19.43
CA PRO A 7 19.79 -11.79 -19.20
C PRO A 7 20.92 -12.72 -19.67
N TRP A 8 20.68 -14.03 -19.67
CA TRP A 8 21.65 -15.02 -20.13
C TRP A 8 21.89 -14.97 -21.66
N ILE A 9 20.89 -14.59 -22.46
CA ILE A 9 21.04 -14.41 -23.92
C ILE A 9 21.94 -13.21 -24.20
N LEU A 10 21.74 -12.12 -23.46
CA LEU A 10 22.58 -10.93 -23.57
C LEU A 10 24.03 -11.22 -23.14
N ALA A 11 24.22 -12.02 -22.09
CA ALA A 11 25.53 -12.50 -21.68
C ALA A 11 26.19 -13.40 -22.75
N ALA A 12 25.44 -14.31 -23.38
CA ALA A 12 25.95 -15.16 -24.45
C ALA A 12 26.38 -14.34 -25.69
N ALA A 13 25.60 -13.32 -26.07
CA ALA A 13 25.96 -12.41 -27.16
C ALA A 13 27.22 -11.60 -26.84
N ALA A 14 27.35 -11.11 -25.61
CA ALA A 14 28.55 -10.40 -25.15
C ALA A 14 29.80 -11.31 -25.18
N LEU A 15 29.67 -12.57 -24.73
CA LEU A 15 30.75 -13.56 -24.80
C LEU A 15 31.14 -13.89 -26.26
N GLY A 16 30.15 -14.02 -27.16
CA GLY A 16 30.40 -14.24 -28.59
C GLY A 16 31.14 -13.06 -29.24
N ALA A 17 30.72 -11.84 -28.93
CA ALA A 17 31.39 -10.62 -29.38
C ALA A 17 32.84 -10.56 -28.86
N LEU A 18 33.08 -10.84 -27.58
CA LEU A 18 34.43 -10.93 -27.01
C LEU A 18 35.28 -11.98 -27.73
N GLY A 19 34.73 -13.18 -27.94
CA GLY A 19 35.42 -14.28 -28.61
C GLY A 19 35.85 -13.92 -30.03
N THR A 20 35.00 -13.24 -30.80
CA THR A 20 35.37 -12.79 -32.16
C THR A 20 36.50 -11.77 -32.17
N VAL A 21 36.53 -10.85 -31.21
CA VAL A 21 37.65 -9.90 -31.03
C VAL A 21 38.94 -10.65 -30.70
N VAL A 22 38.91 -11.57 -29.73
CA VAL A 22 40.08 -12.36 -29.35
C VAL A 22 40.60 -13.18 -30.53
N LEU A 23 39.72 -13.86 -31.26
CA LEU A 23 40.10 -14.68 -32.41
C LEU A 23 40.70 -13.83 -33.54
N HIS A 24 40.18 -12.61 -33.74
CA HIS A 24 40.74 -11.66 -34.70
C HIS A 24 42.17 -11.23 -34.30
N LEU A 25 42.39 -10.93 -33.02
CA LEU A 25 43.72 -10.56 -32.50
C LEU A 25 44.73 -11.71 -32.56
N LEU A 26 44.26 -12.96 -32.44
CA LEU A 26 45.09 -14.17 -32.55
C LEU A 26 45.31 -14.62 -34.00
N SER A 27 44.58 -14.08 -34.97
CA SER A 27 44.69 -14.47 -36.38
C SER A 27 46.01 -14.01 -36.99
N VAL A 28 46.93 -14.95 -37.18
CA VAL A 28 48.24 -14.68 -37.82
C VAL A 28 48.10 -14.88 -39.33
N ARG A 29 48.30 -13.80 -40.11
CA ARG A 29 48.42 -13.92 -41.57
C ARG A 29 49.77 -14.58 -41.90
N ARG A 30 49.74 -15.66 -42.69
CA ARG A 30 50.95 -16.19 -43.32
C ARG A 30 51.40 -15.20 -44.39
N PRO A 31 52.63 -14.69 -44.37
CA PRO A 31 53.11 -13.81 -45.42
C PRO A 31 53.07 -14.56 -46.76
N PRO A 32 52.70 -13.88 -47.87
CA PRO A 32 52.77 -14.48 -49.19
C PRO A 32 54.22 -14.87 -49.49
N VAL A 33 54.39 -16.02 -50.15
CA VAL A 33 55.71 -16.48 -50.58
C VAL A 33 56.18 -15.55 -51.71
N LEU A 34 57.02 -14.57 -51.37
CA LEU A 34 57.68 -13.72 -52.34
C LEU A 34 58.93 -14.46 -52.83
N MET A 35 58.91 -14.91 -54.09
CA MET A 35 60.13 -15.37 -54.74
C MET A 35 61.02 -14.15 -55.00
N LEU A 36 62.09 -14.03 -54.23
CA LEU A 36 63.10 -13.00 -54.45
C LEU A 36 64.03 -13.49 -55.58
N PRO A 37 64.07 -12.81 -56.74
CA PRO A 37 64.85 -13.26 -57.90
C PRO A 37 66.34 -13.45 -57.59
N THR A 38 66.85 -12.72 -56.58
CA THR A 38 68.24 -12.74 -56.13
C THR A 38 68.57 -13.90 -55.16
N MET A 39 67.59 -14.65 -54.66
CA MET A 39 67.81 -15.75 -53.69
C MET A 39 67.96 -17.14 -54.32
N ARG A 40 67.98 -17.28 -55.65
CA ARG A 40 68.08 -18.59 -56.34
C ARG A 40 69.32 -19.42 -55.98
N PHE A 41 70.34 -18.79 -55.41
CA PHE A 41 71.62 -19.43 -55.06
C PHE A 41 71.73 -19.86 -53.59
N LEU A 42 70.70 -19.64 -52.76
CA LEU A 42 70.69 -20.15 -51.39
C LEU A 42 70.19 -21.60 -51.36
N PRO A 43 70.90 -22.54 -50.72
CA PRO A 43 70.44 -23.92 -50.57
C PRO A 43 69.12 -23.96 -49.78
N ASP A 44 68.20 -24.84 -50.18
CA ASP A 44 66.87 -25.04 -49.59
C ASP A 44 66.98 -25.40 -48.10
N ARG A 45 67.06 -24.37 -47.25
CA ARG A 45 66.90 -24.48 -45.80
C ARG A 45 65.54 -23.87 -45.44
N PRO A 46 64.75 -24.51 -44.57
CA PRO A 46 63.47 -23.97 -44.15
C PRO A 46 63.67 -22.74 -43.25
N VAL A 47 63.86 -21.57 -43.85
CA VAL A 47 63.87 -20.28 -43.14
C VAL A 47 62.42 -19.86 -42.94
N ARG A 48 61.80 -20.31 -41.85
CA ARG A 48 60.48 -19.81 -41.42
C ARG A 48 60.66 -18.46 -40.73
N ALA A 49 60.74 -17.38 -41.51
CA ALA A 49 60.57 -16.04 -40.98
C ALA A 49 59.08 -15.77 -40.74
N VAL A 50 58.62 -16.02 -39.50
CA VAL A 50 57.26 -15.65 -39.08
C VAL A 50 57.25 -14.15 -38.79
N SER A 51 56.94 -13.31 -39.78
CA SER A 51 56.73 -11.89 -39.53
C SER A 51 55.28 -11.67 -39.05
N ARG A 52 55.12 -11.08 -37.87
CA ARG A 52 53.82 -10.66 -37.34
C ARG A 52 53.56 -9.24 -37.82
N SER A 53 52.79 -9.07 -38.89
CA SER A 53 52.26 -7.75 -39.24
C SER A 53 50.81 -7.64 -38.78
N ALA A 54 50.60 -6.99 -37.64
CA ALA A 54 49.28 -6.56 -37.22
C ALA A 54 48.91 -5.30 -38.04
N ARG A 55 48.49 -5.48 -39.29
CA ARG A 55 47.87 -4.39 -40.05
C ARG A 55 46.40 -4.31 -39.65
N PRO A 56 45.93 -3.20 -39.04
CA PRO A 56 44.55 -3.02 -38.63
C PRO A 56 43.61 -2.74 -39.83
N SER A 57 43.74 -3.49 -40.93
CA SER A 57 42.95 -3.27 -42.16
C SER A 57 41.49 -3.67 -42.01
N ASP A 58 41.15 -4.45 -40.99
CA ASP A 58 39.86 -5.12 -40.89
C ASP A 58 39.04 -4.62 -39.67
N LEU A 59 39.45 -3.51 -39.04
CA LEU A 59 38.80 -2.98 -37.84
C LEU A 59 37.34 -2.61 -38.07
N LEU A 60 37.01 -2.04 -39.24
CA LEU A 60 35.63 -1.64 -39.56
C LEU A 60 34.73 -2.87 -39.74
N LEU A 61 35.24 -3.94 -40.35
CA LEU A 61 34.54 -5.22 -40.48
C LEU A 61 34.39 -5.94 -39.13
N LEU A 62 35.40 -5.86 -38.27
CA LEU A 62 35.33 -6.38 -36.90
C LEU A 62 34.24 -5.65 -36.09
N LEU A 63 34.24 -4.31 -36.16
CA LEU A 63 33.25 -3.48 -35.47
C LEU A 63 31.84 -3.78 -35.96
N LEU A 64 31.66 -3.95 -37.28
CA LEU A 64 30.37 -4.34 -37.85
C LEU A 64 29.90 -5.71 -37.35
N ARG A 65 30.80 -6.70 -37.25
CA ARG A 65 30.47 -8.04 -36.71
C ARG A 65 30.08 -7.99 -35.23
N VAL A 66 30.83 -7.24 -34.43
CA VAL A 66 30.53 -7.04 -33.00
C VAL A 66 29.19 -6.33 -32.84
N ALA A 67 28.93 -5.28 -33.62
CA ALA A 67 27.66 -4.57 -33.60
C ALA A 67 26.49 -5.48 -33.99
N ALA A 68 26.65 -6.29 -35.04
CA ALA A 68 25.61 -7.24 -35.47
C ALA A 68 25.29 -8.27 -34.37
N LEU A 69 26.31 -8.87 -33.74
CA LEU A 69 26.12 -9.81 -32.64
C LEU A 69 25.41 -9.16 -31.43
N MET A 70 25.81 -7.94 -31.08
CA MET A 70 25.18 -7.20 -29.98
C MET A 70 23.73 -6.83 -30.30
N LEU A 71 23.42 -6.38 -31.52
CA LEU A 71 22.06 -6.06 -31.94
C LEU A 71 21.14 -7.29 -31.92
N ILE A 72 21.63 -8.43 -32.42
CA ILE A 72 20.90 -9.71 -32.36
C ILE A 72 20.67 -10.12 -30.90
N GLY A 73 21.71 -10.00 -30.06
CA GLY A 73 21.61 -10.30 -28.63
C GLY A 73 20.60 -9.42 -27.89
N ILE A 74 20.61 -8.10 -28.16
CA ILE A 74 19.67 -7.14 -27.59
C ILE A 74 18.23 -7.45 -28.01
N ALA A 75 18.02 -7.75 -29.29
CA ALA A 75 16.71 -8.10 -29.83
C ALA A 75 16.15 -9.38 -29.19
N LEU A 76 16.98 -10.43 -29.07
CA LEU A 76 16.56 -11.71 -28.48
C LEU A 76 16.46 -11.68 -26.95
N ALA A 77 17.24 -10.83 -26.27
CA ALA A 77 17.19 -10.69 -24.83
C ALA A 77 15.94 -9.93 -24.33
N GLY A 78 15.19 -9.30 -25.24
CA GLY A 78 14.01 -8.52 -24.91
C GLY A 78 14.36 -7.30 -24.06
N VAL A 79 15.37 -6.52 -24.46
CA VAL A 79 15.73 -5.29 -23.74
C VAL A 79 14.62 -4.27 -23.91
N THR A 80 13.94 -3.93 -22.81
CA THR A 80 12.87 -2.92 -22.81
C THR A 80 13.37 -1.65 -22.13
N TRP A 81 13.24 -0.52 -22.82
CA TRP A 81 13.49 0.79 -22.25
C TRP A 81 12.19 1.31 -21.62
N ARG A 82 12.09 1.33 -20.28
CA ARG A 82 11.01 2.05 -19.62
C ARG A 82 11.43 3.49 -19.39
N GLY A 83 10.67 4.44 -19.94
CA GLY A 83 10.81 5.86 -19.61
C GLY A 83 10.66 6.09 -18.11
N SER A 84 11.30 7.13 -17.57
CA SER A 84 11.22 7.49 -16.15
C SER A 84 9.92 8.19 -15.74
N GLY A 85 8.99 8.40 -16.69
CA GLY A 85 7.66 8.91 -16.42
C GLY A 85 6.65 7.79 -16.52
N ALA A 86 6.54 6.94 -15.49
CA ALA A 86 5.47 5.96 -15.42
C ALA A 86 4.13 6.72 -15.39
N GLN A 87 3.41 6.73 -16.51
CA GLN A 87 2.05 7.27 -16.49
C GLN A 87 1.19 6.33 -15.67
N HIS A 88 0.61 6.88 -14.60
CA HIS A 88 -0.27 6.15 -13.70
C HIS A 88 -1.68 6.21 -14.27
N GLY A 89 -2.21 5.05 -14.65
CA GLY A 89 -3.60 4.87 -15.01
C GLY A 89 -4.48 4.73 -13.76
N ARG A 90 -5.70 5.23 -13.83
CA ARG A 90 -6.71 5.04 -12.79
C ARG A 90 -7.98 4.45 -13.38
N VAL A 91 -8.49 3.41 -12.74
CA VAL A 91 -9.81 2.87 -13.02
C VAL A 91 -10.68 3.12 -11.80
N VAL A 92 -11.73 3.91 -11.98
CA VAL A 92 -12.68 4.23 -10.91
C VAL A 92 -13.98 3.48 -11.19
N VAL A 93 -14.34 2.55 -10.32
CA VAL A 93 -15.60 1.80 -10.36
C VAL A 93 -16.51 2.37 -9.29
N VAL A 94 -17.68 2.85 -9.68
CA VAL A 94 -18.62 3.51 -8.77
C VAL A 94 -19.97 2.82 -8.87
N GLN A 95 -20.51 2.40 -7.73
CA GLN A 95 -21.89 1.93 -7.69
C GLN A 95 -22.86 3.11 -7.77
N ARG A 96 -23.92 3.04 -8.57
CA ARG A 96 -24.85 4.17 -8.74
C ARG A 96 -25.49 4.60 -7.41
N SER A 97 -25.89 3.64 -6.57
CA SER A 97 -26.43 3.92 -5.22
C SER A 97 -25.43 4.54 -4.25
N ALA A 98 -24.12 4.45 -4.54
CA ALA A 98 -23.07 5.07 -3.75
C ALA A 98 -22.98 6.60 -3.96
N LEU A 99 -23.47 7.09 -5.11
CA LEU A 99 -23.41 8.50 -5.49
C LEU A 99 -24.42 9.37 -4.74
N GLU A 100 -25.55 8.78 -4.37
CA GLU A 100 -26.64 9.48 -3.70
C GLU A 100 -26.33 9.76 -2.22
N ASN A 101 -25.46 8.94 -1.61
CA ASN A 101 -25.31 8.89 -0.15
C ASN A 101 -24.02 9.52 0.40
N THR A 102 -23.03 9.87 -0.43
CA THR A 102 -21.71 10.28 0.08
C THR A 102 -21.09 11.44 -0.68
N GLU A 103 -20.94 12.59 0.00
CA GLU A 103 -20.24 13.77 -0.54
C GLU A 103 -18.76 13.47 -0.87
N SER A 104 -18.09 12.66 -0.05
CA SER A 104 -16.71 12.21 -0.28
C SER A 104 -16.54 11.38 -1.56
N VAL A 105 -17.58 10.67 -2.00
CA VAL A 105 -17.54 9.93 -3.28
C VAL A 105 -17.64 10.91 -4.43
N ARG A 106 -18.50 11.94 -4.31
CA ARG A 106 -18.58 13.03 -5.29
C ARG A 106 -17.28 13.81 -5.42
N THR A 107 -16.56 14.08 -4.32
CA THR A 107 -15.26 14.76 -4.38
C THR A 107 -14.19 13.90 -5.05
N ILE A 108 -14.09 12.61 -4.70
CA ILE A 108 -13.11 11.68 -5.30
C ILE A 108 -13.38 11.49 -6.80
N ILE A 109 -14.64 11.37 -7.21
CA ILE A 109 -15.01 11.31 -8.63
C ILE A 109 -14.70 12.64 -9.30
N GLY A 110 -14.98 13.76 -8.63
CA GLY A 110 -14.65 15.09 -9.12
C GLY A 110 -13.15 15.32 -9.32
N ASP A 111 -12.31 14.79 -8.42
CA ASP A 111 -10.84 14.81 -8.52
C ASP A 111 -10.35 13.90 -9.65
N ALA A 112 -10.83 12.65 -9.70
CA ALA A 112 -10.45 11.70 -10.75
C ALA A 112 -10.87 12.19 -12.15
N MET A 113 -12.05 12.78 -12.27
CA MET A 113 -12.50 13.41 -13.50
C MET A 113 -11.68 14.64 -13.85
N ARG A 114 -11.33 15.50 -12.87
CA ARG A 114 -10.45 16.65 -13.12
C ARG A 114 -9.10 16.20 -13.64
N SER A 115 -8.49 15.18 -13.04
CA SER A 115 -7.20 14.64 -13.49
C SER A 115 -7.29 13.95 -14.86
N ALA A 116 -8.43 13.33 -15.17
CA ALA A 116 -8.72 12.78 -16.51
C ALA A 116 -8.81 13.87 -17.58
N PHE A 117 -9.52 14.96 -17.29
CA PHE A 117 -9.76 16.05 -18.25
C PHE A 117 -8.57 17.01 -18.39
N ALA A 118 -7.71 17.10 -17.39
CA ALA A 118 -6.46 17.84 -17.46
C ALA A 118 -5.40 17.12 -18.34
N GLY A 119 -5.61 15.83 -18.65
CA GLY A 119 -4.64 15.02 -19.40
C GLY A 119 -3.46 14.51 -18.55
N ASP A 120 -3.47 14.75 -17.24
CA ASP A 120 -2.39 14.37 -16.32
C ASP A 120 -2.37 12.86 -16.03
N THR A 121 -3.53 12.20 -16.07
CA THR A 121 -3.67 10.76 -15.76
C THR A 121 -4.70 10.09 -16.65
N ALA A 122 -4.31 8.98 -17.30
CA ALA A 122 -5.23 8.15 -18.05
C ALA A 122 -6.27 7.53 -17.10
N THR A 123 -7.50 8.04 -17.12
CA THR A 123 -8.53 7.65 -16.15
C THR A 123 -9.75 7.10 -16.86
N ARG A 124 -10.25 5.95 -16.39
CA ARG A 124 -11.52 5.37 -16.84
C ARG A 124 -12.54 5.33 -15.70
N LEU A 125 -13.77 5.74 -15.99
CA LEU A 125 -14.90 5.60 -15.08
C LEU A 125 -15.80 4.44 -15.52
N VAL A 126 -16.14 3.60 -14.56
CA VAL A 126 -17.10 2.51 -14.69
C VAL A 126 -18.21 2.76 -13.70
N VAL A 127 -19.45 2.83 -14.18
CA VAL A 127 -20.64 2.96 -13.32
C VAL A 127 -21.32 1.61 -13.25
N MET A 128 -21.65 1.18 -12.04
CA MET A 128 -22.21 -0.13 -11.78
C MET A 128 -23.56 0.01 -11.09
N ASP A 129 -24.60 -0.56 -11.68
CA ASP A 129 -25.91 -0.73 -11.08
C ASP A 129 -26.21 -2.23 -10.94
N SER A 130 -26.98 -2.83 -11.83
CA SER A 130 -27.05 -4.29 -12.03
C SER A 130 -26.03 -4.78 -13.07
N VAL A 131 -25.50 -3.88 -13.91
CA VAL A 131 -24.50 -4.17 -14.95
C VAL A 131 -23.37 -3.14 -14.87
N ALA A 132 -22.16 -3.53 -15.29
CA ALA A 132 -21.05 -2.61 -15.42
C ALA A 132 -21.11 -1.84 -16.75
N HIS A 133 -21.29 -0.53 -16.66
CA HIS A 133 -21.26 0.38 -17.80
C HIS A 133 -19.93 1.13 -17.83
N MET A 134 -19.12 0.89 -18.87
CA MET A 134 -17.90 1.66 -19.10
C MET A 134 -18.26 2.95 -19.83
N LEU A 135 -17.98 4.09 -19.21
CA LEU A 135 -18.32 5.37 -19.80
C LEU A 135 -17.19 5.86 -20.70
N THR A 136 -17.55 6.28 -21.91
CA THR A 136 -16.68 7.07 -22.77
C THR A 136 -16.38 8.43 -22.15
N LEU A 137 -15.40 9.15 -22.70
CA LEU A 137 -15.04 10.48 -22.19
C LEU A 137 -16.18 11.50 -22.31
N ALA A 138 -17.01 11.37 -23.36
CA ALA A 138 -18.20 12.20 -23.56
C ALA A 138 -19.30 11.87 -22.53
N GLU A 139 -19.60 10.58 -22.33
CA GLU A 139 -20.57 10.13 -21.32
C GLU A 139 -20.11 10.46 -19.90
N THR A 140 -18.80 10.39 -19.63
CA THR A 140 -18.22 10.80 -18.35
C THR A 140 -18.46 12.29 -18.07
N ARG A 141 -18.41 13.16 -19.09
CA ARG A 141 -18.75 14.59 -18.95
C ARG A 141 -20.23 14.81 -18.68
N ALA A 142 -21.11 14.11 -19.40
CA ALA A 142 -22.55 14.18 -19.18
C ALA A 142 -22.90 13.70 -17.77
N PHE A 143 -22.33 12.56 -17.36
CA PHE A 143 -22.50 11.98 -16.04
C PHE A 143 -22.00 12.90 -14.92
N LYS A 144 -20.87 13.58 -15.12
CA LYS A 144 -20.37 14.60 -14.20
C LYS A 144 -21.38 15.73 -13.99
N ALA A 145 -21.93 16.27 -15.08
CA ALA A 145 -22.88 17.37 -15.04
C ALA A 145 -24.17 16.96 -14.32
N GLU A 146 -24.67 15.74 -14.55
CA GLU A 146 -25.86 15.18 -13.90
C GLU A 146 -25.62 14.92 -12.40
N THR A 147 -24.52 14.23 -12.05
CA THR A 147 -24.24 13.81 -10.66
C THR A 147 -23.88 14.98 -9.73
N LEU A 148 -23.25 16.03 -10.26
CA LEU A 148 -22.90 17.24 -9.50
C LEU A 148 -24.06 18.25 -9.42
N SER A 149 -25.07 18.17 -10.30
CA SER A 149 -26.25 19.04 -10.26
C SER A 149 -27.45 18.43 -9.52
N ALA A 150 -27.50 17.10 -9.38
CA ALA A 150 -28.54 16.43 -8.62
C ALA A 150 -28.39 16.68 -7.10
N ALA A 151 -29.32 17.46 -6.54
CA ALA A 151 -29.58 17.50 -5.10
C ALA A 151 -29.93 16.08 -4.60
N PRO A 152 -29.59 15.71 -3.35
CA PRO A 152 -29.81 14.35 -2.84
C PRO A 152 -31.32 14.04 -2.80
N SER A 153 -31.84 13.43 -3.86
CA SER A 153 -33.20 12.93 -3.91
C SER A 153 -33.25 11.59 -3.19
N SER A 154 -33.86 11.61 -2.01
CA SER A 154 -34.22 10.48 -1.16
C SER A 154 -35.24 9.56 -1.82
N ARG A 155 -34.87 8.87 -2.91
CA ARG A 155 -35.74 7.85 -3.52
C ARG A 155 -35.02 6.95 -4.53
N VAL A 156 -34.20 6.02 -4.05
CA VAL A 156 -33.97 4.76 -4.77
C VAL A 156 -34.22 3.60 -3.83
N ALA A 157 -35.19 2.78 -4.20
CA ALA A 157 -35.61 1.61 -3.48
C ALA A 157 -34.44 0.62 -3.34
N ASN A 158 -34.27 0.11 -2.12
CA ASN A 158 -33.39 -0.99 -1.77
C ASN A 158 -33.70 -2.22 -2.66
N SER A 159 -33.03 -2.36 -3.80
CA SER A 159 -32.87 -3.68 -4.42
C SER A 159 -31.89 -4.46 -3.54
N ALA A 160 -32.39 -5.54 -2.93
CA ALA A 160 -31.74 -6.30 -1.88
C ALA A 160 -30.46 -7.06 -2.31
N ALA A 161 -30.05 -6.98 -3.57
CA ALA A 161 -28.79 -7.53 -4.06
C ALA A 161 -28.08 -6.47 -4.90
N GLY A 162 -27.25 -5.66 -4.22
CA GLY A 162 -26.26 -4.84 -4.92
C GLY A 162 -25.24 -5.71 -5.65
N PRO A 163 -24.59 -5.19 -6.70
CA PRO A 163 -23.53 -5.89 -7.42
C PRO A 163 -22.40 -6.29 -6.46
N THR A 164 -21.85 -7.49 -6.66
CA THR A 164 -20.79 -8.02 -5.80
C THR A 164 -19.45 -7.34 -6.09
N LEU A 165 -18.55 -7.40 -5.11
CA LEU A 165 -17.20 -6.85 -5.22
C LEU A 165 -16.40 -7.55 -6.32
N SER A 166 -16.58 -8.86 -6.51
CA SER A 166 -15.96 -9.57 -7.63
C SER A 166 -16.43 -9.01 -8.98
N ALA A 167 -17.72 -8.67 -9.13
CA ALA A 167 -18.24 -8.06 -10.35
C ALA A 167 -17.62 -6.67 -10.59
N ALA A 168 -17.49 -5.86 -9.53
CA ALA A 168 -16.81 -4.56 -9.58
C ALA A 168 -15.35 -4.69 -10.01
N MET A 169 -14.65 -5.68 -9.46
CA MET A 169 -13.24 -5.94 -9.76
C MET A 169 -13.05 -6.48 -11.17
N LEU A 170 -13.92 -7.37 -11.64
CA LEU A 170 -13.90 -7.89 -13.00
C LEU A 170 -14.18 -6.78 -14.02
N ALA A 171 -15.12 -5.88 -13.71
CA ALA A 171 -15.35 -4.67 -14.50
C ALA A 171 -14.10 -3.78 -14.50
N GLY A 172 -13.42 -3.66 -13.37
CA GLY A 172 -12.12 -2.98 -13.24
C GLY A 172 -11.04 -3.60 -14.13
N VAL A 173 -10.91 -4.92 -14.15
CA VAL A 173 -9.96 -5.66 -15.00
C VAL A 173 -10.23 -5.40 -16.49
N ARG A 174 -11.50 -5.46 -16.92
CA ARG A 174 -11.87 -5.16 -18.31
C ARG A 174 -11.58 -3.70 -18.68
N ALA A 175 -11.90 -2.77 -17.79
CA ALA A 175 -11.62 -1.36 -17.98
C ALA A 175 -10.12 -1.06 -18.02
N ALA A 176 -9.31 -1.75 -17.22
CA ALA A 176 -7.86 -1.67 -17.27
C ALA A 176 -7.31 -2.16 -18.61
N GLY A 177 -7.80 -3.30 -19.12
CA GLY A 177 -7.42 -3.80 -20.44
C GLY A 177 -7.71 -2.79 -21.55
N ALA A 178 -8.90 -2.19 -21.55
CA ALA A 178 -9.25 -1.13 -22.49
C ALA A 178 -8.38 0.13 -22.32
N LEU A 179 -8.07 0.52 -21.08
CA LEU A 179 -7.23 1.67 -20.78
C LEU A 179 -5.79 1.48 -21.29
N VAL A 180 -5.21 0.28 -21.14
CA VAL A 180 -3.88 -0.04 -21.66
C VAL A 180 -3.86 -0.06 -23.20
N GLN A 181 -4.93 -0.54 -23.84
CA GLN A 181 -5.04 -0.51 -25.30
C GLN A 181 -5.08 0.92 -25.84
N GLU A 182 -5.80 1.82 -25.17
CA GLU A 182 -5.88 3.24 -25.56
C GLU A 182 -4.63 4.03 -25.19
N HIS A 183 -3.97 3.66 -24.09
CA HIS A 183 -2.79 4.34 -23.56
C HIS A 183 -1.65 3.34 -23.31
N PRO A 184 -0.89 2.97 -24.36
CA PRO A 184 0.23 2.02 -24.24
C PRO A 184 1.36 2.49 -23.32
N THR A 185 1.36 3.77 -22.94
CA THR A 185 2.33 4.42 -22.04
C THR A 185 2.02 4.24 -20.56
N VAL A 186 0.88 3.63 -20.21
CA VAL A 186 0.47 3.39 -18.83
C VAL A 186 1.25 2.20 -18.25
N ASP A 187 2.09 2.47 -17.26
CA ASP A 187 2.97 1.47 -16.63
C ASP A 187 2.40 0.89 -15.32
N ALA A 188 1.46 1.59 -14.69
CA ALA A 188 0.83 1.18 -13.43
C ALA A 188 -0.63 1.60 -13.41
N ILE A 189 -1.52 0.74 -12.87
CA ILE A 189 -2.95 1.03 -12.77
C ILE A 189 -3.42 0.88 -11.33
N GLU A 190 -4.04 1.93 -10.80
CA GLU A 190 -4.75 1.92 -9.52
C GLU A 190 -6.23 1.66 -9.76
N LEU A 191 -6.82 0.71 -9.03
CA LEU A 191 -8.26 0.47 -9.02
C LEU A 191 -8.89 1.12 -7.79
N ILE A 192 -9.86 2.00 -8.02
CA ILE A 192 -10.63 2.65 -6.95
C ILE A 192 -12.06 2.14 -7.05
N ILE A 193 -12.57 1.50 -6.01
CA ILE A 193 -13.95 0.98 -5.97
C ILE A 193 -14.73 1.76 -4.92
N ALA A 194 -15.73 2.53 -5.35
CA ALA A 194 -16.69 3.19 -4.48
C ALA A 194 -18.01 2.43 -4.48
N ALA A 195 -18.25 1.64 -3.43
CA ALA A 195 -19.44 0.84 -3.28
C ALA A 195 -19.87 0.73 -1.80
N PRO A 196 -21.16 0.49 -1.51
CA PRO A 196 -21.61 0.02 -0.21
C PRO A 196 -21.01 -1.35 0.11
N LEU A 197 -19.94 -1.38 0.91
CA LEU A 197 -19.25 -2.63 1.27
C LEU A 197 -20.01 -3.31 2.41
N THR A 198 -20.99 -4.14 2.05
CA THR A 198 -21.69 -5.04 2.97
C THR A 198 -21.13 -6.46 2.87
N ARG A 199 -21.39 -7.35 3.84
CA ARG A 199 -21.03 -8.77 3.71
C ARG A 199 -21.60 -9.42 2.45
N SER A 200 -22.79 -9.02 2.01
CA SER A 200 -23.40 -9.50 0.76
C SER A 200 -22.67 -9.05 -0.49
N ALA A 201 -21.83 -8.01 -0.42
CA ALA A 201 -20.98 -7.61 -1.53
C ALA A 201 -19.75 -8.53 -1.68
N LEU A 202 -19.32 -9.22 -0.62
CA LEU A 202 -18.22 -10.18 -0.68
C LEU A 202 -18.77 -11.56 -1.07
N ASP A 203 -18.37 -12.06 -2.22
CA ASP A 203 -18.72 -13.39 -2.71
C ASP A 203 -17.51 -14.33 -2.75
N ALA A 204 -17.77 -15.61 -3.00
CA ALA A 204 -16.72 -16.63 -3.06
C ALA A 204 -15.65 -16.35 -4.13
N ALA A 205 -15.99 -15.61 -5.18
CA ALA A 205 -15.09 -15.26 -6.29
C ALA A 205 -14.20 -14.05 -5.98
N THR A 206 -14.47 -13.29 -4.93
CA THR A 206 -13.73 -12.08 -4.55
C THR A 206 -12.22 -12.32 -4.35
N PRO A 207 -11.76 -13.32 -3.57
CA PRO A 207 -10.32 -13.56 -3.39
C PRO A 207 -9.62 -13.96 -4.70
N GLU A 208 -10.26 -14.78 -5.53
CA GLU A 208 -9.72 -15.18 -6.84
C GLU A 208 -9.62 -13.97 -7.78
N THR A 209 -10.67 -13.13 -7.80
CA THR A 209 -10.69 -11.90 -8.60
C THR A 209 -9.66 -10.89 -8.12
N ARG A 210 -9.39 -10.83 -6.81
CA ARG A 210 -8.32 -10.02 -6.23
C ARG A 210 -6.94 -10.46 -6.67
N ALA A 211 -6.68 -11.76 -6.75
CA ALA A 211 -5.41 -12.29 -7.21
C ALA A 211 -5.12 -11.92 -8.68
N MET A 212 -6.16 -11.70 -9.50
CA MET A 212 -6.01 -11.25 -10.89
C MET A 212 -5.57 -9.79 -11.04
N TRP A 213 -5.72 -8.95 -10.00
CA TRP A 213 -5.34 -7.54 -10.08
C TRP A 213 -3.90 -7.31 -9.59
N PRO A 214 -2.96 -6.91 -10.47
CA PRO A 214 -1.54 -6.78 -10.12
C PRO A 214 -1.21 -5.50 -9.34
N GLY A 215 -2.12 -4.52 -9.30
CA GLY A 215 -1.88 -3.19 -8.76
C GLY A 215 -2.47 -2.92 -7.37
N ALA A 216 -2.41 -1.65 -6.98
CA ALA A 216 -3.10 -1.16 -5.79
C ALA A 216 -4.62 -1.17 -6.01
N ILE A 217 -5.36 -1.53 -4.95
CA ILE A 217 -6.81 -1.40 -4.89
C ILE A 217 -7.16 -0.53 -3.70
N ARG A 218 -7.94 0.52 -3.94
CA ARG A 218 -8.48 1.39 -2.91
C ARG A 218 -10.00 1.19 -2.85
N LEU A 219 -10.47 0.69 -1.73
CA LEU A 219 -11.90 0.51 -1.47
C LEU A 219 -12.43 1.72 -0.70
N LEU A 220 -13.52 2.29 -1.19
CA LEU A 220 -14.24 3.40 -0.57
C LEU A 220 -15.62 2.89 -0.18
N ASN A 221 -15.83 2.70 1.12
CA ASN A 221 -17.11 2.24 1.62
C ASN A 221 -18.09 3.41 1.68
N THR A 222 -19.16 3.35 0.89
CA THR A 222 -20.15 4.44 0.81
C THR A 222 -21.30 4.27 1.82
N GLN A 223 -21.32 3.16 2.56
CA GLN A 223 -22.16 3.00 3.76
C GLN A 223 -21.55 3.67 4.98
N GLN A 224 -20.24 3.97 4.95
CA GLN A 224 -19.68 4.93 5.87
C GLN A 224 -20.20 6.29 5.42
N SER A 225 -21.26 6.79 6.08
CA SER A 225 -21.44 8.23 6.15
C SER A 225 -20.06 8.83 6.46
N PRO A 226 -19.68 9.98 5.88
CA PRO A 226 -18.58 10.73 6.45
C PRO A 226 -18.88 10.75 7.94
N VAL A 227 -17.94 10.25 8.74
CA VAL A 227 -17.98 10.48 10.18
C VAL A 227 -18.06 11.99 10.22
N ALA A 228 -19.27 12.51 10.40
CA ALA A 228 -19.43 13.87 10.80
C ALA A 228 -18.47 13.95 11.97
N GLU A 229 -17.61 14.95 11.98
CA GLU A 229 -17.33 15.62 13.23
C GLU A 229 -18.71 16.01 13.80
N SER A 230 -19.40 15.02 14.35
CA SER A 230 -20.51 15.15 15.24
C SER A 230 -19.82 15.57 16.51
N GLY A 231 -19.41 16.85 16.49
CA GLY A 231 -19.37 17.63 17.70
C GLY A 231 -20.75 17.46 18.30
N PHE A 232 -20.86 16.52 19.24
CA PHE A 232 -21.85 16.62 20.27
C PHE A 232 -21.77 18.06 20.79
N PRO A 233 -22.90 18.78 20.96
CA PRO A 233 -22.88 20.10 21.53
C PRO A 233 -22.48 19.95 23.00
N LEU A 234 -21.18 19.92 23.24
CA LEU A 234 -20.54 20.01 24.53
C LEU A 234 -19.79 21.33 24.54
N ASP A 235 -20.03 22.08 25.60
CA ASP A 235 -19.73 23.49 25.75
C ASP A 235 -18.26 23.82 25.41
N SER A 236 -18.08 24.99 24.79
CA SER A 236 -17.06 25.26 23.77
C SER A 236 -15.61 25.42 24.27
N ALA A 237 -15.28 25.01 25.50
CA ALA A 237 -14.02 25.38 26.16
C ALA A 237 -12.94 24.27 26.22
N LYS A 238 -13.26 22.99 26.00
CA LYS A 238 -12.28 21.88 26.05
C LYS A 238 -12.66 20.78 25.05
N LYS A 239 -12.37 20.98 23.76
CA LYS A 239 -12.72 20.01 22.71
C LYS A 239 -11.80 18.78 22.76
N PRO A 240 -12.31 17.55 23.00
CA PRO A 240 -11.52 16.33 22.91
C PRO A 240 -11.25 15.96 21.44
N ARG A 241 -10.08 15.36 21.17
CA ARG A 241 -9.80 14.66 19.91
C ARG A 241 -10.07 13.17 20.12
N GLY A 242 -11.31 12.75 19.84
CA GLY A 242 -11.68 11.34 19.83
C GLY A 242 -11.47 10.74 18.45
N VAL A 243 -10.86 9.55 18.36
CA VAL A 243 -10.83 8.76 17.12
C VAL A 243 -11.67 7.51 17.34
N VAL A 244 -12.63 7.31 16.45
CA VAL A 244 -13.50 6.13 16.41
C VAL A 244 -12.92 5.13 15.42
N PHE A 245 -12.59 3.94 15.88
CA PHE A 245 -12.15 2.85 15.01
C PHE A 245 -13.32 1.89 14.77
N ALA A 246 -13.66 1.66 13.50
CA ALA A 246 -14.54 0.57 13.09
C ALA A 246 -13.72 -0.73 13.00
N GLY A 247 -14.29 -1.84 13.46
CA GLY A 247 -13.58 -3.12 13.51
C GLY A 247 -13.11 -3.59 12.13
N GLU A 248 -12.04 -4.38 12.09
CA GLU A 248 -11.39 -4.89 10.86
C GLU A 248 -12.28 -5.89 10.10
N LYS A 249 -13.41 -6.36 10.71
CA LYS A 249 -14.38 -7.25 10.08
C LYS A 249 -15.61 -6.47 9.58
N PRO A 250 -16.02 -6.66 8.30
CA PRO A 250 -17.07 -5.85 7.64
C PRO A 250 -18.50 -5.98 8.18
N ASN A 251 -18.71 -6.64 9.32
CA ASN A 251 -20.00 -6.76 9.99
C ASN A 251 -20.05 -6.16 11.40
N ASP A 252 -18.93 -5.65 11.91
CA ASP A 252 -18.91 -4.91 13.17
C ASP A 252 -18.97 -3.41 12.86
N ALA A 253 -20.05 -2.98 12.22
CA ALA A 253 -20.45 -1.57 12.18
C ALA A 253 -21.01 -1.09 13.55
N VAL A 254 -20.62 -1.77 14.64
CA VAL A 254 -20.65 -1.22 15.98
C VAL A 254 -19.34 -0.45 16.11
N VAL A 255 -19.39 0.81 16.57
CA VAL A 255 -18.20 1.57 16.96
C VAL A 255 -17.36 0.67 17.88
N SER A 256 -16.28 0.09 17.37
CA SER A 256 -15.62 -1.03 18.07
C SER A 256 -14.80 -0.52 19.25
N ALA A 257 -14.27 0.70 19.14
CA ALA A 257 -13.58 1.38 20.21
C ALA A 257 -13.64 2.90 20.07
N PHE A 258 -13.78 3.59 21.20
CA PHE A 258 -13.60 5.03 21.32
C PHE A 258 -12.26 5.32 21.99
N ILE A 259 -11.36 6.04 21.31
CA ILE A 259 -10.08 6.45 21.88
C ILE A 259 -10.10 7.93 22.21
N ALA A 260 -10.07 8.26 23.50
CA ALA A 260 -9.93 9.62 23.98
C ALA A 260 -8.45 9.92 24.27
N ARG A 261 -7.78 10.66 23.38
CA ARG A 261 -6.42 11.15 23.62
C ARG A 261 -6.44 12.60 24.13
N GLY A 262 -5.75 12.85 25.25
CA GLY A 262 -5.62 14.21 25.81
C GLY A 262 -6.79 14.67 26.67
N TRP A 263 -7.59 13.73 27.17
CA TRP A 263 -8.57 14.02 28.22
C TRP A 263 -7.81 14.40 29.51
N LEU A 264 -7.91 15.65 29.95
CA LEU A 264 -7.57 16.02 31.32
C LEU A 264 -8.69 15.50 32.20
N SER A 265 -8.43 14.49 33.04
CA SER A 265 -9.35 14.10 34.09
C SER A 265 -9.63 15.33 34.94
N ALA A 266 -10.78 15.98 34.71
CA ALA A 266 -11.34 16.90 35.68
C ALA A 266 -11.61 16.03 36.90
N THR A 267 -10.82 16.24 37.95
CA THR A 267 -11.06 15.71 39.29
C THR A 267 -12.49 16.06 39.68
N SER A 268 -13.40 15.10 39.53
CA SER A 268 -14.62 15.06 40.30
C SER A 268 -14.22 14.89 41.76
N VAL A 269 -14.85 15.67 42.64
CA VAL A 269 -14.62 15.71 44.10
C VAL A 269 -14.88 14.34 44.76
N ASP A 270 -15.45 13.38 44.04
CA ASP A 270 -15.87 12.06 44.57
C ASP A 270 -15.05 10.87 44.05
N GLY A 271 -13.88 11.08 43.44
CA GLY A 271 -12.89 10.00 43.21
C GLY A 271 -13.25 8.93 42.16
N SER A 272 -14.39 9.04 41.46
CA SER A 272 -14.72 8.19 40.31
C SER A 272 -14.52 8.95 38.98
N THR A 273 -13.36 8.82 38.35
CA THR A 273 -13.08 9.37 37.01
C THR A 273 -13.02 8.27 35.96
N ALA A 274 -14.17 7.83 35.45
CA ALA A 274 -14.19 7.01 34.25
C ALA A 274 -14.22 7.92 33.01
N ALA A 275 -13.47 7.57 31.95
CA ALA A 275 -13.78 8.08 30.62
C ALA A 275 -15.28 7.86 30.36
N PRO A 276 -16.02 8.83 29.79
CA PRO A 276 -17.45 8.64 29.55
C PRO A 276 -17.62 7.38 28.71
N LEU A 277 -18.28 6.37 29.29
CA LEU A 277 -18.83 5.27 28.52
C LEU A 277 -19.81 5.90 27.54
N ILE A 278 -19.39 6.06 26.29
CA ILE A 278 -20.31 6.43 25.23
C ILE A 278 -21.29 5.26 25.12
N SER A 279 -22.55 5.52 25.46
CA SER A 279 -23.59 4.49 25.43
C SER A 279 -23.62 3.83 24.06
N GLY A 280 -23.49 2.49 24.03
CA GLY A 280 -23.42 1.70 22.80
C GLY A 280 -22.02 1.42 22.25
N VAL A 281 -20.94 1.89 22.89
CA VAL A 281 -19.56 1.53 22.52
C VAL A 281 -19.01 0.46 23.47
N PRO A 282 -18.71 -0.76 22.99
CA PRO A 282 -18.22 -1.85 23.83
C PRO A 282 -16.80 -1.64 24.36
N VAL A 283 -15.96 -0.80 23.74
CA VAL A 283 -14.57 -0.54 24.18
C VAL A 283 -14.31 0.96 24.33
N SER A 284 -13.93 1.38 25.54
CA SER A 284 -13.46 2.74 25.81
C SER A 284 -11.97 2.74 26.10
N VAL A 285 -11.20 3.64 25.49
CA VAL A 285 -9.76 3.76 25.71
C VAL A 285 -9.45 5.12 26.32
N GLU A 286 -8.94 5.10 27.55
CA GLU A 286 -8.40 6.25 28.26
C GLU A 286 -6.89 6.36 27.97
N TRP A 287 -6.52 7.35 27.16
CA TRP A 287 -5.15 7.59 26.75
C TRP A 287 -4.74 9.05 27.06
N PRO A 288 -4.22 9.35 28.26
CA PRO A 288 -3.81 10.71 28.59
C PRO A 288 -2.69 11.18 27.65
N ALA A 289 -2.79 12.43 27.18
CA ALA A 289 -1.68 13.08 26.47
C ALA A 289 -0.63 13.61 27.45
N LEU A 290 -1.04 13.90 28.68
CA LEU A 290 -0.23 14.35 29.81
C LEU A 290 -0.81 13.73 31.10
N GLY A 291 0.03 13.40 32.06
CA GLY A 291 -0.37 12.77 33.32
C GLY A 291 -0.43 11.25 33.26
N VAL A 292 -1.17 10.64 34.18
CA VAL A 292 -1.32 9.17 34.28
C VAL A 292 -2.79 8.78 34.14
N PRO A 293 -3.12 7.59 33.63
CA PRO A 293 -4.50 7.14 33.54
C PRO A 293 -5.16 7.05 34.92
N THR A 294 -6.49 7.11 34.97
CA THR A 294 -7.22 6.95 36.23
C THR A 294 -6.85 5.64 36.93
N GLY A 295 -6.58 5.72 38.23
CA GLY A 295 -6.21 4.57 39.04
C GLY A 295 -4.76 4.11 38.87
N TRP A 296 -3.93 4.81 38.07
CA TRP A 296 -2.49 4.54 37.96
C TRP A 296 -1.70 5.40 38.94
N THR A 297 -0.55 4.89 39.40
CA THR A 297 0.35 5.64 40.28
C THR A 297 1.38 6.41 39.47
N THR A 298 1.55 7.69 39.79
CA THR A 298 2.65 8.51 39.27
C THR A 298 3.98 8.00 39.79
N THR A 299 4.99 8.03 38.93
CA THR A 299 6.35 7.57 39.25
C THR A 299 7.38 8.58 38.78
N LEU A 300 8.62 8.46 39.28
CA LEU A 300 9.72 9.27 38.77
C LEU A 300 9.90 8.97 37.27
N PRO A 301 9.98 9.99 36.40
CA PRO A 301 10.14 9.75 34.97
C PRO A 301 11.38 8.93 34.65
N ASP A 302 11.22 7.84 33.90
CA ASP A 302 12.31 7.02 33.37
C ASP A 302 12.18 6.80 31.86
N THR A 303 13.29 6.45 31.21
CA THR A 303 13.33 6.20 29.77
C THR A 303 13.23 4.71 29.47
N ILE A 304 12.35 4.32 28.56
CA ILE A 304 12.17 2.92 28.15
C ILE A 304 12.07 2.80 26.63
N GLY A 305 12.73 1.78 26.07
CA GLY A 305 13.03 1.72 24.64
C GLY A 305 11.92 1.15 23.75
N ALA A 306 10.95 0.43 24.31
CA ALA A 306 9.87 -0.13 23.52
C ALA A 306 8.59 -0.43 24.31
N VAL A 307 7.48 -0.47 23.57
CA VAL A 307 6.19 -1.03 23.97
C VAL A 307 5.88 -2.22 23.06
N VAL A 308 5.56 -3.36 23.62
CA VAL A 308 5.21 -4.59 22.90
C VAL A 308 3.70 -4.82 22.99
N ALA A 309 3.05 -5.01 21.85
CA ALA A 309 1.65 -5.37 21.75
C ALA A 309 1.47 -6.37 20.61
N ARG A 310 0.64 -7.41 20.81
CA ARG A 310 0.38 -8.46 19.81
C ARG A 310 1.67 -9.06 19.18
N GLY A 311 2.70 -9.29 20.00
CA GLY A 311 3.99 -9.84 19.55
C GLY A 311 4.84 -8.89 18.70
N THR A 312 4.44 -7.63 18.51
CA THR A 312 5.21 -6.62 17.78
C THR A 312 5.67 -5.51 18.71
N ALA A 313 6.94 -5.12 18.59
CA ALA A 313 7.50 -4.02 19.35
C ALA A 313 7.37 -2.69 18.59
N LEU A 314 6.83 -1.67 19.27
CA LEU A 314 6.98 -0.27 18.92
C LEU A 314 8.22 0.27 19.64
N VAL A 315 9.28 0.55 18.87
CA VAL A 315 10.57 1.03 19.40
C VAL A 315 10.63 2.55 19.32
N PHE A 316 10.82 3.21 20.47
CA PHE A 316 10.91 4.66 20.60
C PHE A 316 11.50 5.02 21.98
N PRO A 317 12.21 6.15 22.16
CA PRO A 317 12.64 6.61 23.48
C PRO A 317 11.44 7.15 24.29
N PHE A 318 10.63 6.24 24.84
CA PHE A 318 9.48 6.61 25.65
C PHE A 318 9.94 7.15 27.00
N ILE A 319 9.19 8.14 27.50
CA ILE A 319 9.26 8.54 28.90
C ILE A 319 8.07 7.89 29.59
N ARG A 320 8.37 7.00 30.54
CA ARG A 320 7.35 6.39 31.39
C ARG A 320 7.25 7.19 32.68
N THR A 321 6.01 7.55 33.02
CA THR A 321 5.67 8.38 34.20
C THR A 321 4.60 7.73 35.06
N ALA A 322 4.09 6.57 34.64
CA ALA A 322 2.97 5.87 35.25
C ALA A 322 3.33 4.40 35.46
N ARG A 323 2.92 3.86 36.60
CA ARG A 323 2.88 2.41 36.85
C ARG A 323 1.48 2.00 37.26
N ILE A 324 1.11 0.77 36.87
CA ILE A 324 -0.14 0.19 37.30
C ILE A 324 0.00 -0.28 38.76
N PRO A 325 -0.92 0.11 39.67
CA PRO A 325 -0.94 -0.47 41.00
C PRO A 325 -1.39 -1.93 40.96
N GLU A 326 -0.84 -2.72 41.89
CA GLU A 326 -1.04 -4.18 41.97
C GLU A 326 -2.52 -4.58 42.02
N ALA A 327 -3.35 -3.79 42.71
CA ALA A 327 -4.79 -3.98 42.76
C ALA A 327 -5.46 -3.93 41.37
N LEU A 328 -5.02 -3.01 40.50
CA LEU A 328 -5.57 -2.88 39.14
C LEU A 328 -4.99 -3.96 38.20
N ALA A 329 -3.73 -4.35 38.41
CA ALA A 329 -3.08 -5.44 37.68
C ALA A 329 -3.71 -6.82 37.97
N THR A 330 -4.29 -7.00 39.16
CA THR A 330 -4.93 -8.27 39.55
C THR A 330 -6.32 -8.44 38.92
N HIS A 331 -7.04 -7.35 38.69
CA HIS A 331 -8.41 -7.37 38.17
C HIS A 331 -8.51 -7.04 36.66
N GLY A 332 -7.42 -6.54 36.07
CA GLY A 332 -7.34 -6.19 34.66
C GLY A 332 -6.45 -7.15 33.89
N ARG A 333 -6.69 -7.23 32.58
CA ARG A 333 -5.86 -7.99 31.64
C ARG A 333 -4.84 -7.08 30.98
N VAL A 334 -3.57 -7.42 31.06
CA VAL A 334 -2.51 -6.68 30.36
C VAL A 334 -2.60 -6.93 28.86
N ILE A 335 -2.64 -5.86 28.06
CA ILE A 335 -2.80 -5.90 26.60
C ILE A 335 -1.61 -5.30 25.84
N ALA A 336 -0.73 -4.59 26.56
CA ALA A 336 0.56 -4.14 26.07
C ALA A 336 1.57 -4.10 27.22
N TRP A 337 2.83 -4.38 26.91
CA TRP A 337 3.93 -4.46 27.86
C TRP A 337 5.03 -3.47 27.51
N TRP A 338 5.66 -2.91 28.52
CA TRP A 338 6.95 -2.26 28.40
C TRP A 338 8.04 -3.29 28.13
N SER A 339 9.18 -2.86 27.58
CA SER A 339 10.30 -3.76 27.28
C SER A 339 10.94 -4.43 28.50
N ASP A 340 10.67 -3.92 29.71
CA ASP A 340 11.10 -4.51 30.98
C ASP A 340 10.08 -5.49 31.59
N GLY A 341 8.97 -5.75 30.89
CA GLY A 341 7.93 -6.69 31.29
C GLY A 341 6.79 -6.05 32.10
N GLU A 342 6.88 -4.77 32.45
CA GLU A 342 5.80 -4.08 33.15
C GLU A 342 4.61 -3.78 32.22
N ALA A 343 3.41 -3.62 32.79
CA ALA A 343 2.22 -3.31 31.99
C ALA A 343 2.28 -1.88 31.43
N ALA A 344 2.13 -1.76 30.11
CA ALA A 344 2.01 -0.48 29.40
C ALA A 344 0.56 -0.09 29.13
N ALA A 345 -0.32 -1.08 28.97
CA ALA A 345 -1.77 -0.87 28.88
C ALA A 345 -2.53 -2.06 29.45
N VAL A 346 -3.67 -1.77 30.11
CA VAL A 346 -4.51 -2.79 30.77
C VAL A 346 -5.97 -2.58 30.42
N GLU A 347 -6.66 -3.69 30.20
CA GLU A 347 -8.09 -3.79 29.97
C GLU A 347 -8.81 -4.20 31.26
N ILE A 348 -9.82 -3.44 31.65
CA ILE A 348 -10.72 -3.75 32.76
C ILE A 348 -12.08 -4.10 32.17
N PRO A 349 -12.52 -5.37 32.26
CA PRO A 349 -13.83 -5.77 31.78
C PRO A 349 -14.93 -5.20 32.69
N THR A 350 -16.06 -4.88 32.07
CA THR A 350 -17.34 -4.59 32.72
C THR A 350 -18.38 -5.59 32.20
N ALA A 351 -19.60 -5.58 32.74
CA ALA A 351 -20.64 -6.58 32.39
C ALA A 351 -20.93 -6.69 30.88
N THR A 352 -20.80 -5.60 30.12
CA THR A 352 -21.13 -5.57 28.68
C THR A 352 -20.12 -4.82 27.82
N ALA A 353 -19.03 -4.32 28.41
CA ALA A 353 -18.04 -3.46 27.77
C ALA A 353 -16.67 -3.59 28.46
N CYS A 354 -15.66 -2.87 28.03
CA CYS A 354 -14.39 -2.79 28.72
C CYS A 354 -13.76 -1.41 28.59
N THR A 355 -13.01 -1.02 29.61
CA THR A 355 -12.20 0.19 29.61
C THR A 355 -10.74 -0.20 29.53
N ARG A 356 -9.99 0.47 28.67
CA ARG A 356 -8.54 0.28 28.50
C ARG A 356 -7.81 1.52 28.97
N HIS A 357 -6.91 1.35 29.90
CA HIS A 357 -6.06 2.42 30.43
C HIS A 357 -4.66 2.28 29.82
N VAL A 358 -4.15 3.37 29.23
CA VAL A 358 -2.89 3.38 28.49
C VAL A 358 -1.87 4.29 29.17
N GLY A 359 -0.81 3.71 29.72
CA GLY A 359 0.29 4.45 30.37
C GLY A 359 1.37 4.95 29.40
N VAL A 360 1.20 4.76 28.09
CA VAL A 360 2.19 5.10 27.08
C VAL A 360 2.08 6.57 26.68
N SER A 361 3.10 7.39 26.96
CA SER A 361 3.14 8.78 26.51
C SER A 361 3.73 8.90 25.10
N ILE A 362 2.96 9.44 24.16
CA ILE A 362 3.42 9.74 22.79
C ILE A 362 3.45 11.25 22.60
N PRO A 363 4.55 11.86 22.09
CA PRO A 363 4.57 13.28 21.76
C PRO A 363 3.54 13.61 20.67
N GLN A 364 2.93 14.80 20.71
CA GLN A 364 1.91 15.19 19.74
C GLN A 364 2.45 15.37 18.30
N SER A 365 3.76 15.62 18.16
CA SER A 365 4.45 15.88 16.89
C SER A 365 5.39 14.74 16.45
N SER A 366 5.09 13.50 16.82
CA SER A 366 5.94 12.35 16.52
C SER A 366 5.37 11.45 15.41
N ASP A 367 6.23 11.08 14.45
CA ASP A 367 5.91 10.12 13.39
C ASP A 367 5.91 8.65 13.87
N VAL A 368 6.15 8.41 15.17
CA VAL A 368 6.19 7.08 15.78
C VAL A 368 4.92 6.26 15.50
N LEU A 369 3.79 6.92 15.24
CA LEU A 369 2.50 6.29 14.98
C LEU A 369 2.32 5.75 13.55
N HIS A 370 3.26 5.96 12.63
CA HIS A 370 3.16 5.49 11.25
C HIS A 370 3.76 4.09 11.00
N GLY A 371 4.45 3.51 11.99
CA GLY A 371 5.13 2.22 11.87
C GLY A 371 4.24 1.00 12.14
N GLN A 372 4.75 -0.20 11.80
CA GLN A 372 4.07 -1.47 12.07
C GLN A 372 3.83 -1.70 13.58
N GLY A 373 4.79 -1.32 14.45
CA GLY A 373 4.61 -1.42 15.90
C GLY A 373 3.49 -0.54 16.44
N ALA A 374 3.29 0.65 15.86
CA ALA A 374 2.19 1.53 16.25
C ALA A 374 0.84 0.98 15.79
N ARG A 375 0.79 0.38 14.58
CA ARG A 375 -0.39 -0.34 14.12
C ARG A 375 -0.74 -1.50 15.06
N ALA A 376 0.24 -2.29 15.49
CA ALA A 376 0.02 -3.40 16.42
C ALA A 376 -0.52 -2.92 17.78
N LEU A 377 0.02 -1.82 18.31
CA LEU A 377 -0.49 -1.18 19.53
C LEU A 377 -1.92 -0.69 19.35
N LEU A 378 -2.23 0.04 18.26
CA LEU A 378 -3.58 0.52 17.98
C LEU A 378 -4.58 -0.62 17.84
N LEU A 379 -4.22 -1.70 17.14
CA LEU A 379 -5.06 -2.90 17.02
C LEU A 379 -5.31 -3.59 18.37
N ALA A 380 -4.31 -3.62 19.25
CA ALA A 380 -4.50 -4.13 20.62
C ALA A 380 -5.47 -3.25 21.42
N LEU A 381 -5.38 -1.93 21.25
CA LEU A 381 -6.24 -0.95 21.93
C LEU A 381 -7.65 -0.85 21.33
N SER A 382 -7.87 -1.28 20.09
CA SER A 382 -9.18 -1.29 19.45
C SER A 382 -9.82 -2.68 19.31
N ALA A 383 -9.16 -3.75 19.72
CA ALA A 383 -9.71 -5.12 19.70
C ALA A 383 -11.00 -5.22 20.53
N PRO A 384 -11.89 -6.21 20.30
CA PRO A 384 -13.00 -6.50 21.20
C PRO A 384 -12.54 -6.74 22.64
N CYS A 385 -13.42 -6.56 23.62
CA CYS A 385 -13.14 -6.91 25.02
C CYS A 385 -12.82 -8.40 25.13
N GLY A 386 -11.86 -8.77 25.97
CA GLY A 386 -11.36 -10.15 25.98
C GLY A 386 -10.46 -10.48 24.78
N GLY A 387 -10.19 -9.52 23.89
CA GLY A 387 -9.19 -9.62 22.83
C GLY A 387 -9.71 -10.35 21.60
N GLU A 388 -8.80 -10.67 20.68
CA GLU A 388 -9.14 -11.54 19.57
C GLU A 388 -9.15 -12.99 20.07
N ILE A 389 -10.32 -13.63 20.05
CA ILE A 389 -10.44 -15.05 20.42
C ILE A 389 -9.69 -15.84 19.34
N ASP A 390 -8.55 -16.40 19.72
CA ASP A 390 -7.81 -17.34 18.87
C ASP A 390 -8.53 -18.70 18.87
N MET A 391 -9.41 -18.87 17.88
CA MET A 391 -10.17 -20.09 17.66
C MET A 391 -9.29 -21.28 17.23
N SER A 392 -7.99 -21.07 16.99
CA SER A 392 -7.06 -22.18 16.72
C SER A 392 -6.73 -23.04 17.95
N SER A 393 -7.06 -22.54 19.15
CA SER A 393 -6.89 -23.27 20.42
C SER A 393 -8.06 -24.20 20.78
N LEU A 394 -9.12 -24.24 19.96
CA LEU A 394 -10.30 -25.10 20.15
C LEU A 394 -10.37 -26.27 19.15
N ALA A 395 -9.27 -26.60 18.48
CA ALA A 395 -9.16 -27.74 17.56
C ALA A 395 -8.45 -28.93 18.19
#